data_AF-A0A0D0D925-F1
#
_entry.id   AF-A0A0D0D925-F1
#
_cell.length_a   1.000
_cell.length_b   1.000
_cell.length_c   1.000
_cell.angle_alpha   90.00
_cell.angle_beta   90.00
_cell.angle_gamma   90.00
#
_symmetry.space_group_name_H-M   'P 1'
#
loop_
_entity.id
_entity.type
_entity.pdbx_description
1 polymer ?
#
loop_
_entity_poly.entity_id
_entity_poly.type
_entity_poly.pdbx_seq_one_letter_code
_entity_poly.pdbx_strand_id
1 'polypeptide(L)'
;ELALLCLSDYFIKSFYERAKIFNVASLPPGMRWNFDGAFIGKLEAPVPPPPSEGVDDRTFLWPVFLATPLLPSGSMYEEVKFSGNLDVGNNHDVLGRAVDAFAHHVVCDSDRTILLSDLQGIIAPDGALTLFDPQAHTEDSGSGHWDKGSQQIDEFIRSHKCNKFCSALDLSFTLET
;
A
#
# COMPACT_ATOMS: atom_id res chain seq x y z
N GLU A 1 2.80 -10.81 -3.68
CA GLU A 1 1.89 -10.45 -2.58
C GLU A 1 2.56 -10.40 -1.21
N LEU A 2 2.89 -11.51 -0.51
CA LEU A 2 3.49 -11.41 0.85
C LEU A 2 4.81 -10.60 0.87
N ALA A 3 5.68 -10.79 -0.12
CA ALA A 3 6.91 -10.01 -0.24
C ALA A 3 6.64 -8.51 -0.41
N LEU A 4 5.62 -8.15 -1.20
CA LEU A 4 5.22 -6.76 -1.38
C LEU A 4 4.65 -6.19 -0.08
N LEU A 5 3.81 -6.93 0.64
CA LEU A 5 3.29 -6.53 1.96
C LEU A 5 4.40 -6.30 2.99
N CYS A 6 5.41 -7.18 3.03
CA CYS A 6 6.60 -6.99 3.86
C CYS A 6 7.35 -5.71 3.49
N LEU A 7 7.50 -5.44 2.20
CA LEU A 7 8.20 -4.27 1.71
C LEU A 7 7.43 -2.97 1.98
N SER A 8 6.10 -2.99 1.84
CA SER A 8 5.24 -1.86 2.22
C SER A 8 5.33 -1.56 3.71
N ASP A 9 5.38 -2.60 4.56
CA ASP A 9 5.59 -2.46 6.00
C ASP A 9 6.99 -1.90 6.35
N TYR A 10 8.03 -2.27 5.60
CA TYR A 10 9.33 -1.62 5.71
C TYR A 10 9.23 -0.12 5.38
N PHE A 11 8.61 0.24 4.26
CA PHE A 11 8.54 1.64 3.83
C PHE A 11 7.73 2.51 4.77
N ILE A 12 6.64 2.02 5.38
CA ILE A 12 5.89 2.84 6.34
C ILE A 12 6.74 3.13 7.59
N LYS A 13 7.58 2.17 8.01
CA LYS A 13 8.52 2.35 9.11
C LYS A 13 9.62 3.36 8.73
N SER A 14 10.20 3.28 7.52
CA SER A 14 11.20 4.25 7.06
C SER A 14 10.60 5.66 6.89
N PHE A 15 9.33 5.77 6.48
CA PHE A 15 8.60 7.03 6.39
C PHE A 15 8.46 7.73 7.75
N TYR A 16 8.05 7.00 8.80
CA TYR A 16 7.98 7.56 10.15
C TYR A 16 9.36 7.83 10.75
N GLU A 17 10.38 7.05 10.41
CA GLU A 17 11.75 7.34 10.85
C GLU A 17 12.26 8.64 10.23
N ARG A 18 12.02 8.84 8.92
CA ARG A 18 12.28 10.11 8.24
C ARG A 18 11.54 11.27 8.92
N ALA A 19 10.26 11.09 9.27
CA ALA A 19 9.49 12.11 9.99
C ALA A 19 10.13 12.52 11.33
N LYS A 20 10.71 11.58 12.08
CA LYS A 20 11.46 11.89 13.31
C LYS A 20 12.72 12.70 13.01
N ILE A 21 13.50 12.30 12.01
CA ILE A 21 14.75 12.98 11.61
C ILE A 21 14.48 14.45 11.24
N PHE A 22 13.41 14.69 10.47
CA PHE A 22 13.02 16.03 10.02
C PHE A 22 12.09 16.77 11.02
N ASN A 23 11.85 16.22 12.22
CA ASN A 23 11.00 16.80 13.26
C ASN A 23 9.56 17.13 12.82
N VAL A 24 8.97 16.28 11.98
CA VAL A 24 7.61 16.47 11.44
C VAL A 24 6.56 15.94 12.42
N ALA A 25 6.21 16.75 13.42
CA ALA A 25 5.22 16.39 14.44
C ALA A 25 3.75 16.36 13.95
N SER A 26 3.48 16.89 12.75
CA SER A 26 2.12 17.03 12.22
C SER A 26 1.62 15.81 11.42
N LEU A 27 2.47 14.81 11.21
CA LEU A 27 2.10 13.60 10.48
C LEU A 27 1.06 12.82 11.30
N PRO A 28 -0.03 12.33 10.68
CA PRO A 28 -0.99 11.48 11.38
C PRO A 28 -0.27 10.31 12.07
N PRO A 29 -0.44 10.11 13.38
CA PRO A 29 0.19 8.99 14.07
C PRO A 29 -0.50 7.67 13.69
N GLY A 30 0.27 6.59 13.66
CA GLY A 30 -0.30 5.24 13.67
C GLY A 30 -0.76 4.68 12.32
N MET A 31 -0.31 5.22 11.18
CA MET A 31 -0.40 4.50 9.91
C MET A 31 0.49 3.25 9.98
N ARG A 32 -0.06 2.10 9.60
CA ARG A 32 0.66 0.81 9.56
C ARG A 32 0.10 -0.09 8.47
N TRP A 33 0.83 -1.14 8.12
CA TRP A 33 0.33 -2.20 7.24
C TRP A 33 -0.21 -3.39 8.04
N ASN A 34 -1.21 -4.08 7.48
CA ASN A 34 -1.74 -5.34 8.01
C ASN A 34 -0.78 -6.53 7.77
N PHE A 35 0.48 -6.36 8.16
CA PHE A 35 1.57 -7.31 7.92
C PHE A 35 1.82 -8.26 9.10
N ASP A 36 1.77 -7.75 10.33
CA ASP A 36 2.06 -8.56 11.52
C ASP A 36 1.07 -9.72 11.65
N GLY A 37 1.56 -10.95 11.51
CA GLY A 37 0.73 -12.16 11.51
C GLY A 37 0.24 -12.60 10.12
N ALA A 38 0.65 -11.94 9.04
CA ALA A 38 0.43 -12.42 7.69
C ALA A 38 1.29 -13.65 7.36
N PHE A 39 0.74 -14.60 6.61
CA PHE A 39 1.45 -15.81 6.22
C PHE A 39 0.95 -16.40 4.90
N ILE A 40 1.82 -17.19 4.25
CA ILE A 40 1.42 -18.07 3.15
C ILE A 40 1.03 -19.42 3.74
N GLY A 41 -0.20 -19.85 3.45
CA GLY A 41 -0.71 -21.17 3.78
C GLY A 41 -0.75 -22.08 2.56
N LYS A 42 -0.66 -23.39 2.79
CA LYS A 42 -0.92 -24.42 1.78
C LYS A 42 -1.89 -25.45 2.36
N LEU A 43 -2.93 -25.79 1.60
CA LEU A 43 -3.88 -26.83 1.98
C LEU A 43 -3.19 -28.21 1.97
N GLU A 44 -3.48 -29.01 2.99
CA GLU A 44 -3.07 -30.41 3.03
C GLU A 44 -3.97 -31.28 2.13
N ALA A 45 -5.26 -30.98 2.12
CA ALA A 45 -6.23 -31.63 1.25
C ALA A 45 -6.26 -30.98 -0.16
N PRO A 46 -6.57 -31.74 -1.22
CA PRO A 46 -6.77 -31.18 -2.55
C PRO A 46 -7.96 -30.21 -2.57
N VAL A 47 -7.87 -29.19 -3.43
CA VAL A 47 -8.97 -28.26 -3.68
C VAL A 47 -10.16 -29.04 -4.25
N PRO A 48 -11.40 -28.87 -3.73
CA PRO A 48 -12.58 -29.52 -4.28
C PRO A 48 -12.77 -29.18 -5.76
N PRO A 49 -13.25 -30.14 -6.59
CA PRO A 49 -13.58 -29.85 -7.98
C PRO A 49 -14.69 -28.79 -8.04
N PRO A 50 -14.71 -27.95 -9.10
CA PRO A 50 -15.79 -26.99 -9.28
C PRO A 50 -17.15 -27.71 -9.37
N PRO A 51 -18.24 -27.10 -8.88
CA PRO A 51 -19.57 -27.67 -9.01
C PRO A 51 -19.94 -27.87 -10.48
N SER A 52 -20.67 -28.94 -10.79
CA SER A 52 -21.05 -29.27 -12.17
C SER A 52 -22.07 -28.29 -12.76
N GLU A 53 -22.89 -27.66 -11.91
CA GLU A 53 -23.93 -26.70 -12.24
C GLU A 53 -24.03 -25.69 -11.08
N GLY A 54 -24.40 -24.43 -11.36
CA GLY A 54 -24.66 -23.42 -10.33
C GLY A 54 -23.48 -22.47 -10.01
N VAL A 55 -23.56 -21.80 -8.87
CA VAL A 55 -22.55 -20.84 -8.39
C VAL A 55 -21.41 -21.61 -7.73
N ASP A 56 -20.17 -21.23 -8.04
CA ASP A 56 -18.98 -21.78 -7.37
C ASP A 56 -18.91 -21.25 -5.93
N ASP A 57 -19.23 -22.12 -4.96
CA ASP A 57 -19.27 -21.83 -3.52
C ASP A 57 -18.04 -22.36 -2.77
N ARG A 58 -16.98 -22.77 -3.50
CA ARG A 58 -15.76 -23.30 -2.91
C ARG A 58 -15.04 -22.23 -2.09
N THR A 59 -14.70 -22.56 -0.84
CA THR A 59 -13.95 -21.68 0.05
C THR A 59 -12.53 -21.40 -0.44
N PHE A 60 -11.89 -22.38 -1.09
CA PHE A 60 -10.57 -22.24 -1.69
C PHE A 60 -10.64 -22.59 -3.17
N LEU A 61 -10.14 -21.67 -4.01
CA LEU A 61 -9.96 -21.90 -5.44
C LEU A 61 -8.54 -22.39 -5.78
N TRP A 62 -7.59 -22.10 -4.89
CA TRP A 62 -6.18 -22.42 -5.02
C TRP A 62 -5.66 -23.14 -3.78
N PRO A 63 -4.69 -24.06 -3.92
CA PRO A 63 -4.14 -24.80 -2.78
C PRO A 63 -3.17 -23.96 -1.94
N VAL A 64 -2.73 -22.81 -2.44
CA VAL A 64 -1.84 -21.87 -1.75
C VAL A 64 -2.57 -20.54 -1.63
N PHE A 65 -2.51 -19.93 -0.45
CA PHE A 65 -3.20 -18.67 -0.15
C PHE A 65 -2.35 -17.76 0.73
N LEU A 66 -2.59 -16.46 0.62
CA LEU A 66 -2.14 -15.46 1.59
C LEU A 66 -3.26 -15.23 2.61
N ALA A 67 -2.92 -15.30 3.88
CA ALA A 67 -3.81 -14.89 4.97
C ALA A 67 -3.19 -13.69 5.69
N THR A 68 -4.03 -12.72 6.05
CA THR A 68 -3.69 -11.58 6.88
C THR A 68 -4.64 -11.52 8.08
N PRO A 69 -4.29 -10.84 9.18
CA PRO A 69 -5.21 -10.65 10.29
C PRO A 69 -6.53 -10.04 9.84
N LEU A 70 -7.64 -10.54 10.39
CA LEU A 70 -8.94 -9.95 10.16
C LEU A 70 -8.96 -8.55 10.79
N LEU A 71 -9.14 -7.53 9.93
CA LEU A 71 -9.25 -6.16 10.41
C LEU A 71 -10.60 -5.94 11.11
N PRO A 72 -10.64 -5.12 12.18
CA PRO A 72 -11.90 -4.75 12.82
C PRO A 72 -12.86 -4.11 11.82
N SER A 73 -14.14 -4.43 11.99
CA SER A 73 -15.22 -3.90 11.16
C SER A 73 -16.39 -3.45 12.04
N GLY A 74 -17.25 -2.57 11.50
CA GLY A 74 -18.41 -2.03 12.20
C GLY A 74 -18.63 -0.56 11.85
N SER A 75 -19.73 0.03 12.32
CA SER A 75 -20.15 1.39 11.95
C SER A 75 -19.19 2.51 12.39
N MET A 76 -18.23 2.19 13.26
CA MET A 76 -17.22 3.13 13.75
C MET A 76 -15.89 3.04 13.00
N TYR A 77 -15.77 2.07 12.09
CA TYR A 77 -14.60 1.88 11.24
C TYR A 77 -14.95 2.28 9.82
N GLU A 78 -14.03 2.95 9.14
CA GLU A 78 -14.22 3.41 7.77
C GLU A 78 -13.23 2.71 6.84
N GLU A 79 -13.72 2.05 5.81
CA GLU A 79 -12.89 1.56 4.71
C GLU A 79 -12.72 2.66 3.68
N VAL A 80 -11.47 3.00 3.38
CA VAL A 80 -11.13 4.12 2.49
C VAL A 80 -10.11 3.67 1.45
N LYS A 81 -10.36 4.07 0.19
CA LYS A 81 -9.41 3.94 -0.91
C LYS A 81 -8.83 5.33 -1.22
N PHE A 82 -7.52 5.47 -1.02
CA PHE A 82 -6.78 6.72 -1.21
C PHE A 82 -6.23 6.90 -2.62
N SER A 83 -5.93 5.80 -3.31
CA SER A 83 -5.49 5.84 -4.72
C SER A 83 -6.04 4.68 -5.53
N GLY A 84 -6.08 4.86 -6.85
CA GLY A 84 -6.27 3.77 -7.80
C GLY A 84 -4.93 3.19 -8.25
N ASN A 85 -4.97 2.14 -9.09
CA ASN A 85 -3.76 1.58 -9.69
C ASN A 85 -3.00 2.62 -10.53
N LEU A 86 -3.71 3.37 -11.39
CA LEU A 86 -3.09 4.36 -12.30
C LEU A 86 -3.18 5.81 -11.79
N ASP A 87 -3.98 6.04 -10.75
CA ASP A 87 -4.29 7.37 -10.21
C ASP A 87 -3.76 7.48 -8.78
N VAL A 88 -2.43 7.58 -8.65
CA VAL A 88 -1.75 7.66 -7.34
C VAL A 88 -1.59 9.12 -6.90
N GLY A 89 -2.24 9.48 -5.80
CA GLY A 89 -2.16 10.80 -5.18
C GLY A 89 -3.45 11.62 -5.27
N ASN A 90 -3.33 12.93 -5.05
CA ASN A 90 -4.38 13.95 -5.17
C ASN A 90 -5.48 13.91 -4.09
N ASN A 91 -5.14 13.44 -2.90
CA ASN A 91 -6.03 13.51 -1.75
C ASN A 91 -6.10 14.93 -1.14
N HIS A 92 -7.26 15.26 -0.56
CA HIS A 92 -7.57 16.61 -0.09
C HIS A 92 -7.70 16.74 1.43
N ASP A 93 -7.97 15.66 2.14
CA ASP A 93 -7.99 15.67 3.61
C ASP A 93 -6.58 15.49 4.19
N VAL A 94 -6.45 15.56 5.51
CA VAL A 94 -5.15 15.49 6.19
C VAL A 94 -4.55 14.09 6.10
N LEU A 95 -5.35 13.05 6.27
CA LEU A 95 -4.87 11.67 6.26
C LEU A 95 -4.48 11.26 4.84
N GLY A 96 -5.33 11.50 3.86
CA GLY A 96 -5.04 11.19 2.47
C GLY A 96 -3.80 11.92 1.94
N ARG A 97 -3.57 13.19 2.32
CA ARG A 97 -2.30 13.86 1.97
C ARG A 97 -1.07 13.22 2.61
N ALA A 98 -1.21 12.65 3.81
CA ALA A 98 -0.12 11.89 4.42
C ALA A 98 0.13 10.58 3.67
N VAL A 99 -0.92 9.92 3.18
CA VAL A 99 -0.83 8.74 2.30
C VAL A 99 -0.19 9.09 0.95
N ASP A 100 -0.52 10.24 0.35
CA ASP A 100 0.14 10.73 -0.88
C ASP A 100 1.63 10.97 -0.66
N ALA A 101 2.00 11.55 0.49
CA ALA A 101 3.39 11.77 0.86
C ALA A 101 4.11 10.46 1.17
N PHE A 102 3.42 9.46 1.70
CA PHE A 102 3.95 8.11 1.87
C PHE A 102 4.25 7.45 0.51
N ALA A 103 3.35 7.55 -0.48
CA ALA A 103 3.62 7.06 -1.83
C ALA A 103 4.86 7.75 -2.47
N HIS A 104 4.97 9.08 -2.31
CA HIS A 104 6.16 9.82 -2.73
C HIS A 104 7.43 9.36 -2.00
N HIS A 105 7.34 9.18 -0.67
CA HIS A 105 8.46 8.66 0.11
C HIS A 105 8.95 7.31 -0.39
N VAL A 106 8.06 6.37 -0.74
CA VAL A 106 8.45 5.07 -1.31
C VAL A 106 9.27 5.25 -2.59
N VAL A 107 8.84 6.12 -3.49
CA VAL A 107 9.57 6.39 -4.75
C VAL A 107 10.96 6.98 -4.46
N CYS A 108 11.07 7.89 -3.49
CA CYS A 108 12.37 8.45 -3.08
C CYS A 108 13.27 7.42 -2.38
N ASP A 109 12.74 6.68 -1.41
CA ASP A 109 13.47 5.74 -0.56
C ASP A 109 13.94 4.50 -1.35
N SER A 110 13.18 4.12 -2.37
CA SER A 110 13.51 3.02 -3.29
C SER A 110 14.36 3.44 -4.49
N ASP A 111 14.76 4.71 -4.57
CA ASP A 111 15.46 5.28 -5.74
C ASP A 111 14.74 4.98 -7.07
N ARG A 112 13.43 5.28 -7.10
CA ARG A 112 12.54 5.11 -8.26
C ARG A 112 12.33 3.67 -8.73
N THR A 113 12.72 2.67 -7.94
CA THR A 113 12.49 1.26 -8.32
C THR A 113 11.07 0.79 -8.01
N ILE A 114 10.35 1.46 -7.10
CA ILE A 114 9.01 1.06 -6.65
C ILE A 114 8.09 2.27 -6.45
N LEU A 115 6.86 2.16 -6.92
CA LEU A 115 5.72 3.02 -6.59
C LEU A 115 4.60 2.15 -6.01
N LEU A 116 4.16 2.40 -4.78
CA LEU A 116 2.93 1.78 -4.28
C LEU A 116 1.69 2.46 -4.88
N SER A 117 0.75 1.65 -5.33
CA SER A 117 -0.54 2.06 -5.91
C SER A 117 -1.69 1.34 -5.21
N ASP A 118 -2.95 1.68 -5.57
CA ASP A 118 -4.16 1.15 -4.91
C ASP A 118 -4.09 1.21 -3.38
N LEU A 119 -3.59 2.31 -2.81
CA LEU A 119 -3.45 2.48 -1.37
C LEU A 119 -4.84 2.56 -0.74
N GLN A 120 -5.16 1.57 0.09
CA GLN A 120 -6.45 1.44 0.76
C GLN A 120 -6.27 0.91 2.18
N GLY A 121 -7.23 1.21 3.05
CA GLY A 121 -7.12 0.83 4.45
C GLY A 121 -8.39 1.02 5.27
N ILE A 122 -8.31 0.60 6.52
CA ILE A 122 -9.34 0.82 7.55
C ILE A 122 -8.88 1.93 8.50
N ILE A 123 -9.72 2.95 8.67
CA ILE A 123 -9.57 4.00 9.66
C ILE A 123 -10.31 3.58 10.93
N ALA A 124 -9.59 3.54 12.05
CA ALA A 124 -10.14 3.25 13.37
C ALA A 124 -10.80 4.50 13.99
N PRO A 125 -11.64 4.34 15.05
CA PRO A 125 -12.33 5.47 15.69
C PRO A 125 -11.40 6.53 16.28
N ASP A 126 -10.15 6.17 16.59
CA ASP A 126 -9.10 7.07 17.08
C ASP A 126 -8.31 7.76 15.96
N GLY A 127 -8.65 7.50 14.69
CA GLY A 127 -7.99 8.01 13.51
C GLY A 127 -6.78 7.20 13.03
N ALA A 128 -6.43 6.09 13.68
CA ALA A 128 -5.34 5.24 13.23
C ALA A 128 -5.71 4.51 11.92
N LEU A 129 -4.78 4.50 10.96
CA LEU A 129 -4.98 3.88 9.65
C LEU A 129 -4.23 2.55 9.56
N THR A 130 -4.94 1.47 9.20
CA THR A 130 -4.32 0.19 8.84
C THR A 130 -4.51 -0.07 7.34
N LEU A 131 -3.42 0.05 6.58
CA LEU A 131 -3.36 -0.24 5.15
C LEU A 131 -3.33 -1.76 4.91
N PHE A 132 -3.94 -2.21 3.81
CA PHE A 132 -3.96 -3.62 3.42
C PHE A 132 -3.96 -3.77 1.90
N ASP A 133 -3.67 -4.99 1.43
CA ASP A 133 -3.69 -5.39 0.02
C ASP A 133 -2.88 -4.44 -0.90
N PRO A 134 -1.55 -4.34 -0.70
CA PRO A 134 -0.71 -3.45 -1.49
C PRO A 134 -0.65 -3.87 -2.95
N GLN A 135 -0.67 -2.89 -3.84
CA GLN A 135 -0.25 -3.02 -5.23
C GLN A 135 0.95 -2.13 -5.49
N ALA A 136 1.69 -2.42 -6.55
CA ALA A 136 2.84 -1.62 -6.93
C ALA A 136 3.08 -1.59 -8.43
N HIS A 137 3.86 -0.59 -8.81
CA HIS A 137 4.60 -0.55 -10.06
C HIS A 137 6.07 -0.66 -9.72
N THR A 138 6.77 -1.57 -10.40
CA THR A 138 8.17 -1.86 -10.13
C THR A 138 9.00 -1.74 -11.38
N GLU A 139 10.27 -1.36 -11.26
CA GLU A 139 11.17 -1.22 -12.41
C GLU A 139 11.20 -2.49 -13.29
N ASP A 140 11.21 -3.67 -12.67
CA ASP A 140 11.24 -4.97 -13.34
C ASP A 140 9.85 -5.52 -13.72
N SER A 141 8.77 -4.79 -13.43
CA SER A 141 7.37 -5.21 -13.59
C SER A 141 7.05 -6.52 -12.86
N GLY A 142 7.75 -6.82 -11.76
CA GLY A 142 7.70 -8.09 -11.05
C GLY A 142 6.64 -8.20 -9.95
N SER A 143 5.87 -7.15 -9.66
CA SER A 143 5.00 -7.13 -8.47
C SER A 143 3.65 -7.83 -8.64
N GLY A 144 3.20 -8.07 -9.87
CA GLY A 144 1.96 -8.80 -10.16
C GLY A 144 1.29 -8.41 -11.47
N HIS A 145 0.05 -8.88 -11.68
CA HIS A 145 -0.69 -8.69 -12.93
C HIS A 145 -0.96 -7.21 -13.27
N TRP A 146 -1.12 -6.38 -12.25
CA TRP A 146 -1.46 -4.96 -12.40
C TRP A 146 -0.25 -4.03 -12.48
N ASP A 147 0.96 -4.59 -12.39
CA ASP A 147 2.20 -3.86 -12.54
C ASP A 147 2.34 -3.31 -13.97
N LYS A 148 2.55 -2.00 -14.08
CA LYS A 148 2.75 -1.28 -15.36
C LYS A 148 4.18 -0.81 -15.54
N GLY A 149 5.09 -1.25 -14.69
CA GLY A 149 6.51 -0.99 -14.82
C GLY A 149 6.90 0.45 -14.48
N SER A 150 8.15 0.78 -14.85
CA SER A 150 8.74 2.12 -14.71
C SER A 150 7.92 3.24 -15.35
N GLN A 151 7.17 2.95 -16.42
CA GLN A 151 6.32 3.96 -17.08
C GLN A 151 5.35 4.63 -16.10
N GLN A 152 4.76 3.86 -15.19
CA GLN A 152 3.80 4.41 -14.23
C GLN A 152 4.50 5.13 -13.07
N ILE A 153 5.73 4.74 -12.75
CA ILE A 153 6.59 5.47 -11.81
C ILE A 153 6.94 6.85 -12.38
N ASP A 154 7.35 6.92 -13.64
CA ASP A 154 7.64 8.17 -14.35
C ASP A 154 6.41 9.08 -14.44
N GLU A 155 5.24 8.50 -14.73
CA GLU A 155 3.98 9.24 -14.76
C GLU A 155 3.64 9.84 -13.40
N PHE A 156 3.82 9.08 -12.33
CA PHE A 156 3.64 9.59 -10.97
C PHE A 156 4.63 10.72 -10.68
N ILE A 157 5.92 10.55 -10.97
CA ILE A 157 6.94 11.59 -10.77
C ILE A 157 6.57 12.89 -11.50
N ARG A 158 6.07 12.77 -12.74
CA ARG A 158 5.68 13.91 -13.58
C ARG A 158 4.42 14.62 -13.11
N SER A 159 3.46 13.87 -12.58
CA SER A 159 2.12 14.37 -12.23
C SER A 159 1.94 14.69 -10.74
N HIS A 160 2.79 14.13 -9.86
CA HIS A 160 2.70 14.28 -8.42
C HIS A 160 2.86 15.75 -8.02
N LYS A 161 1.91 16.24 -7.23
CA LYS A 161 1.96 17.57 -6.62
C LYS A 161 2.32 17.41 -5.16
N CYS A 162 3.54 17.80 -4.81
CA CYS A 162 3.98 17.83 -3.42
C CYS A 162 2.98 18.58 -2.55
N ASN A 163 2.64 17.99 -1.42
CA ASN A 163 1.81 18.62 -0.39
C ASN A 163 2.67 19.00 0.82
N LYS A 164 2.04 19.56 1.86
CA LYS A 164 2.73 20.03 3.07
C LYS A 164 3.59 18.96 3.74
N PHE A 165 3.21 17.67 3.66
CA PHE A 165 3.98 16.57 4.26
C PHE A 165 5.18 16.22 3.39
N CYS A 166 5.04 16.19 2.07
CA CYS A 166 6.17 16.00 1.16
C CYS A 166 7.26 17.06 1.43
N SER A 167 6.85 18.33 1.54
CA SER A 167 7.78 19.43 1.84
C SER A 167 8.37 19.33 3.25
N ALA A 168 7.58 18.98 4.26
CA ALA A 168 8.08 18.85 5.63
C ALA A 168 9.07 17.69 5.81
N LEU A 169 8.94 16.64 4.99
CA LEU A 169 9.82 15.47 4.97
C LEU A 169 11.01 15.63 4.02
N ASP A 170 11.18 16.79 3.39
CA ASP A 170 12.23 17.04 2.40
C ASP A 170 12.26 15.99 1.28
N LEU A 171 11.07 15.61 0.78
CA LEU A 171 10.96 14.66 -0.33
C LEU A 171 11.21 15.38 -1.65
N SER A 172 12.16 14.86 -2.41
CA SER A 172 12.45 15.31 -3.76
C SER A 172 12.79 14.12 -4.64
N PHE A 173 12.34 14.17 -5.90
CA PHE A 173 12.80 13.24 -6.91
C PHE A 173 14.21 13.67 -7.33
N THR A 174 15.21 12.83 -7.08
CA THR A 174 16.58 13.01 -7.58
C THR A 174 16.54 13.02 -9.10
N LEU A 175 16.70 14.18 -9.75
CA LEU A 175 16.85 14.23 -11.20
C LEU A 175 18.18 13.55 -11.55
N GLU A 176 18.14 12.47 -12.32
CA GLU A 176 19.36 11.99 -12.97
C GLU A 176 19.91 13.11 -13.85
N THR A 177 21.15 13.51 -13.57
CA THR A 177 21.94 14.48 -14.35
C THR A 177 22.61 13.79 -15.53
#